data_AF-A0A7V1RHT2-F1
#
_entry.id   AF-A0A7V1RHT2-F1
#
_cell.length_a   1.000
_cell.length_b   1.000
_cell.length_c   1.000
_cell.angle_alpha   90.00
_cell.angle_beta   90.00
_cell.angle_gamma   90.00
#
_symmetry.space_group_name_H-M   'P 1'
#
loop_
_entity.id
_entity.type
_entity.pdbx_description
1 polymer ?
#
loop_
_entity_poly.entity_id
_entity_poly.type
_entity_poly.pdbx_seq_one_letter_code
_entity_poly.pdbx_strand_id
1 'polypeptide(L)'
;ASRIAAGISTPLLPHALPGAPVRDELQRIVRELADGARRLARTPRALGPIASITLDQFGQGIVLVLSLFVFRDRFREGVGSFSNLIGAGGVGVLVGILTVGALEARWPKETIVARAFALGGIVLVAVSTHITGWSVLLASFFVGLTFAWKKVPVDTLVQEAVPDGYRGRVFAVYDVAYNLARVAAGFLAIPLLPAIGEAWTVALIGLGFLLYAPVLPRLLARAPEIALRFSEGARAEEVPRAIVWGGVEERVRVEREWLEERDGERRRAFRLSLEDGTTVQVSRREPDGPWRLDREIG
;
A
#
# COMPACT_ATOMS: atom_id res chain seq x y z
N ALA A 1 1.65 -7.78 -36.93
CA ALA A 1 0.99 -7.95 -35.61
C ALA A 1 -0.55 -8.07 -35.67
N SER A 2 -1.26 -7.59 -36.70
CA SER A 2 -2.75 -7.52 -36.67
C SER A 2 -3.54 -8.76 -37.11
N ARG A 3 -2.91 -9.87 -37.55
CA ARG A 3 -3.64 -11.10 -37.94
C ARG A 3 -3.72 -12.18 -36.87
N ILE A 4 -2.91 -12.08 -35.81
CA ILE A 4 -2.90 -13.05 -34.70
C ILE A 4 -3.95 -12.68 -33.64
N ALA A 5 -4.35 -11.41 -33.54
CA ALA A 5 -5.40 -10.96 -32.62
C ALA A 5 -6.82 -11.39 -33.02
N ALA A 6 -7.03 -11.80 -34.27
CA ALA A 6 -8.36 -12.18 -34.78
C ALA A 6 -8.76 -13.64 -34.44
N GLY A 7 -7.84 -14.45 -33.90
CA GLY A 7 -8.07 -15.87 -33.61
C GLY A 7 -8.29 -16.22 -32.13
N ILE A 8 -8.24 -15.24 -31.23
CA ILE A 8 -8.42 -15.48 -29.79
C ILE A 8 -9.91 -15.36 -29.46
N SER A 9 -10.66 -16.45 -29.63
CA SER A 9 -11.99 -16.58 -29.02
C SER A 9 -11.81 -17.01 -27.56
N THR A 10 -11.71 -16.04 -26.65
CA THR A 10 -11.71 -16.33 -25.21
C THR A 10 -13.17 -16.56 -24.75
N PRO A 11 -13.46 -17.58 -23.93
CA PRO A 11 -14.78 -17.76 -23.30
C PRO A 11 -15.16 -16.65 -22.31
N LEU A 12 -14.28 -15.68 -22.10
CA LEU A 12 -14.44 -14.51 -21.23
C LEU A 12 -14.81 -13.26 -22.04
N LEU A 13 -15.76 -13.39 -22.96
CA LEU A 13 -16.47 -12.21 -23.46
C LEU A 13 -17.08 -11.53 -22.22
N PRO A 14 -16.71 -10.27 -21.92
CA PRO A 14 -17.43 -9.49 -20.93
C PRO A 14 -18.91 -9.59 -21.32
N HIS A 15 -19.77 -9.96 -20.39
CA HIS A 15 -21.20 -9.77 -20.60
C HIS A 15 -21.41 -8.26 -20.72
N ALA A 16 -21.30 -7.75 -21.95
CA ALA A 16 -21.69 -6.41 -22.30
C ALA A 16 -23.18 -6.36 -22.11
N LEU A 17 -23.62 -5.98 -20.90
CA LEU A 17 -25.00 -5.63 -20.66
C LEU A 17 -25.31 -4.45 -21.61
N PRO A 18 -26.22 -4.63 -22.58
CA PRO A 18 -26.51 -3.58 -23.53
C PRO A 18 -27.19 -2.41 -22.81
N GLY A 19 -26.53 -1.25 -22.77
CA GLY A 19 -27.19 0.02 -22.49
C GLY A 19 -27.46 0.38 -21.03
N ALA A 20 -26.64 -0.06 -20.07
CA ALA A 20 -26.66 0.60 -18.76
C ALA A 20 -26.26 2.09 -18.96
N PRO A 21 -27.09 3.06 -18.54
CA PRO A 21 -26.70 4.46 -18.53
C PRO A 21 -25.36 4.59 -17.79
N VAL A 22 -24.41 5.36 -18.31
CA VAL A 22 -23.09 5.59 -17.68
C VAL A 22 -23.22 5.94 -16.19
N ARG A 23 -24.33 6.61 -15.82
CA ARG A 23 -24.72 6.92 -14.45
C ARG A 23 -24.93 5.69 -13.56
N ASP A 24 -25.57 4.65 -14.06
CA ASP A 24 -25.88 3.43 -13.29
C ASP A 24 -24.63 2.57 -13.11
N GLU A 25 -23.76 2.50 -14.13
CA GLU A 25 -22.43 1.87 -14.04
C GLU A 25 -21.55 2.61 -13.03
N LEU A 26 -21.51 3.96 -13.08
CA LEU A 26 -20.79 4.78 -12.11
C LEU A 26 -21.34 4.62 -10.70
N GLN A 27 -22.66 4.59 -10.52
CA GLN A 27 -23.28 4.36 -9.22
C GLN A 27 -23.02 2.96 -8.67
N ARG A 28 -22.89 1.96 -9.54
CA ARG A 28 -22.50 0.61 -9.18
C ARG A 28 -21.05 0.58 -8.73
N ILE A 29 -20.13 1.15 -9.51
CA ILE A 29 -18.71 1.27 -9.16
C ILE A 29 -18.54 2.02 -7.83
N VAL A 30 -19.25 3.14 -7.62
CA VAL A 30 -19.20 3.89 -6.36
C VAL A 30 -19.71 3.06 -5.18
N ARG A 31 -20.79 2.27 -5.35
CA ARG A 31 -21.28 1.38 -4.30
C ARG A 31 -20.30 0.25 -3.99
N GLU A 32 -19.74 -0.38 -5.02
CA GLU A 32 -18.73 -1.44 -4.87
C GLU A 32 -17.45 -0.90 -4.20
N LEU A 33 -17.04 0.32 -4.53
CA LEU A 33 -15.93 1.02 -3.87
C LEU A 33 -16.26 1.41 -2.42
N ALA A 34 -17.49 1.86 -2.14
CA ALA A 34 -17.92 2.21 -0.80
C ALA A 34 -17.99 0.96 0.11
N ASP A 35 -18.47 -0.16 -0.41
CA ASP A 35 -18.47 -1.44 0.31
C ASP A 35 -17.04 -1.97 0.51
N GLY A 36 -16.19 -1.81 -0.51
CA GLY A 36 -14.75 -2.06 -0.42
C GLY A 36 -14.06 -1.23 0.66
N ALA A 37 -14.34 0.08 0.70
CA ALA A 37 -13.80 1.01 1.71
C ALA A 37 -14.33 0.71 3.13
N ARG A 38 -15.61 0.37 3.29
CA ARG A 38 -16.19 -0.04 4.59
C ARG A 38 -15.56 -1.34 5.08
N ARG A 39 -15.27 -2.28 4.19
CA ARG A 39 -14.55 -3.51 4.54
C ARG A 39 -13.10 -3.24 4.87
N LEU A 40 -12.43 -2.37 4.11
CA LEU A 40 -11.07 -1.93 4.39
C LEU A 40 -10.94 -1.25 5.77
N ALA A 41 -11.94 -0.44 6.14
CA ALA A 41 -12.02 0.16 7.47
C ALA A 41 -12.10 -0.88 8.60
N ARG A 42 -12.55 -2.11 8.29
CA ARG A 42 -12.55 -3.25 9.23
C ARG A 42 -11.25 -4.03 9.23
N THR A 43 -10.29 -3.71 8.35
CA THR A 43 -8.96 -4.32 8.24
C THR A 43 -7.84 -3.36 8.70
N PRO A 44 -7.64 -3.15 10.02
CA PRO A 44 -6.69 -2.16 10.54
C PRO A 44 -5.27 -2.28 9.99
N ARG A 45 -4.84 -3.50 9.65
CA ARG A 45 -3.51 -3.77 9.09
C ARG A 45 -3.33 -3.28 7.66
N ALA A 46 -4.36 -3.36 6.81
CA ALA A 46 -4.27 -2.90 5.42
C ALA A 46 -4.42 -1.38 5.32
N LEU A 47 -5.07 -0.74 6.31
CA LEU A 47 -5.26 0.72 6.35
C LEU A 47 -3.94 1.49 6.36
N GLY A 48 -2.95 1.05 7.14
CA GLY A 48 -1.64 1.71 7.20
C GLY A 48 -0.93 1.73 5.84
N PRO A 49 -0.68 0.57 5.21
CA PRO A 49 -0.10 0.48 3.87
C PRO A 49 -0.92 1.25 2.81
N ILE A 50 -2.25 1.18 2.84
CA ILE A 50 -3.11 1.90 1.88
C ILE A 50 -3.06 3.41 2.07
N ALA A 51 -3.10 3.89 3.32
CA ALA A 51 -2.94 5.31 3.62
C ALA A 51 -1.56 5.81 3.16
N SER A 52 -0.54 4.97 3.31
CA SER A 52 0.83 5.27 2.88
C SER A 52 0.89 5.51 1.38
N ILE A 53 0.39 4.56 0.56
CA ILE A 53 0.44 4.74 -0.89
C ILE A 53 -0.48 5.86 -1.37
N THR A 54 -1.63 6.06 -0.72
CA THR A 54 -2.56 7.16 -1.05
C THR A 54 -1.87 8.51 -0.84
N LEU A 55 -1.20 8.70 0.31
CA LEU A 55 -0.43 9.91 0.59
C LEU A 55 0.72 10.11 -0.40
N ASP A 56 1.45 9.03 -0.71
CA ASP A 56 2.52 9.07 -1.70
C ASP A 56 2.01 9.52 -3.08
N GLN A 57 0.93 8.93 -3.56
CA GLN A 57 0.32 9.27 -4.84
C GLN A 57 -0.27 10.67 -4.87
N PHE A 58 -0.79 11.14 -3.74
CA PHE A 58 -1.22 12.52 -3.62
C PHE A 58 -0.03 13.48 -3.81
N GLY A 59 1.08 13.23 -3.11
CA GLY A 59 2.31 14.00 -3.29
C GLY A 59 2.83 13.94 -4.73
N GLN A 60 2.87 12.75 -5.34
CA GLN A 60 3.31 12.58 -6.73
C GLN A 60 2.41 13.29 -7.73
N GLY A 61 1.09 13.29 -7.52
CA GLY A 61 0.15 13.98 -8.41
C GLY A 61 0.39 15.48 -8.44
N ILE A 62 0.64 16.10 -7.27
CA ILE A 62 1.00 17.53 -7.23
C ILE A 62 2.38 17.78 -7.85
N VAL A 63 3.38 16.96 -7.52
CA VAL A 63 4.74 17.09 -8.10
C VAL A 63 4.71 16.95 -9.62
N LEU A 64 3.89 16.06 -10.18
CA LEU A 64 3.73 15.91 -11.63
C LEU A 64 3.20 17.19 -12.28
N VAL A 65 2.13 17.77 -11.75
CA VAL A 65 1.55 19.02 -12.28
C VAL A 65 2.53 20.18 -12.11
N LEU A 66 3.18 20.26 -10.95
CA LEU A 66 4.20 21.27 -10.66
C LEU A 66 5.40 21.16 -11.59
N SER A 67 5.85 19.94 -11.91
CA SER A 67 6.92 19.72 -12.88
C SER A 67 6.55 20.26 -14.26
N LEU A 68 5.33 20.00 -14.73
CA LEU A 68 4.84 20.55 -16.00
C LEU A 68 4.80 22.08 -15.98
N PHE A 69 4.34 22.67 -14.87
CA PHE A 69 4.28 24.12 -14.70
C PHE A 69 5.69 24.75 -14.70
N VAL A 70 6.59 24.25 -13.85
CA VAL A 70 7.98 24.75 -13.70
C VAL A 70 8.72 24.67 -15.04
N PHE A 71 8.61 23.56 -15.77
CA PHE A 71 9.28 23.43 -17.06
C PHE A 71 8.72 24.37 -18.13
N ARG A 72 7.39 24.51 -18.20
CA ARG A 72 6.74 25.36 -19.20
C ARG A 72 6.94 26.86 -18.93
N ASP A 73 6.76 27.27 -17.67
CA ASP A 73 6.63 28.68 -17.30
C ASP A 73 7.94 29.27 -16.77
N ARG A 74 8.66 28.53 -15.92
CA ARG A 74 9.88 29.02 -15.25
C ARG A 74 11.14 28.83 -16.07
N PHE A 75 11.35 27.64 -16.62
CA PHE A 75 12.56 27.38 -17.42
C PHE A 75 12.43 27.84 -18.89
N ARG A 76 11.21 28.09 -19.38
CA ARG A 76 10.93 28.42 -20.80
C ARG A 76 11.59 27.44 -21.79
N GLU A 77 11.83 26.21 -21.33
CA GLU A 77 12.51 25.15 -22.07
C GLU A 77 11.48 24.23 -22.73
N GLY A 78 11.79 23.75 -23.93
CA GLY A 78 10.91 22.86 -24.69
C GLY A 78 10.83 21.43 -24.13
N VAL A 79 10.04 20.58 -24.79
CA VAL A 79 9.74 19.17 -24.43
C VAL A 79 11.00 18.33 -24.11
N GLY A 80 12.16 18.67 -24.69
CA GLY A 80 13.43 17.96 -24.44
C GLY A 80 13.93 18.03 -22.99
N SER A 81 13.65 19.12 -22.27
CA SER A 81 14.08 19.23 -20.87
C SER A 81 13.15 18.47 -19.92
N PHE A 82 11.85 18.40 -20.27
CA PHE A 82 10.88 17.57 -19.58
C PHE A 82 11.15 16.06 -19.76
N SER A 83 11.64 15.62 -20.93
CA SER A 83 12.07 14.22 -21.11
C SER A 83 13.26 13.84 -20.24
N ASN A 84 14.18 14.77 -19.95
CA ASN A 84 15.28 14.51 -19.01
C ASN A 84 14.75 14.29 -17.58
N LEU A 85 13.72 15.03 -17.19
CA LEU A 85 13.06 14.85 -15.90
C LEU A 85 12.45 13.45 -15.77
N ILE A 86 11.65 13.06 -16.76
CA ILE A 86 11.02 11.73 -16.79
C ILE A 86 12.10 10.65 -16.84
N GLY A 87 13.15 10.85 -17.63
CA GLY A 87 14.29 9.95 -17.72
C GLY A 87 14.99 9.75 -16.37
N ALA A 88 15.31 10.83 -15.67
CA ALA A 88 15.92 10.77 -14.33
C ALA A 88 15.03 10.02 -13.33
N GLY A 89 13.72 10.29 -13.34
CA GLY A 89 12.76 9.58 -12.51
C GLY A 89 12.66 8.09 -12.84
N GLY A 90 12.64 7.74 -14.13
CA GLY A 90 12.65 6.36 -14.61
C GLY A 90 13.90 5.60 -14.18
N VAL A 91 15.09 6.22 -14.29
CA VAL A 91 16.35 5.67 -13.77
C VAL A 91 16.26 5.45 -12.26
N GLY A 92 15.70 6.42 -11.52
CA GLY A 92 15.44 6.29 -10.09
C GLY A 92 14.58 5.06 -9.77
N VAL A 93 13.46 4.88 -10.48
CA VAL A 93 12.57 3.72 -10.30
C VAL A 93 13.32 2.41 -10.58
N LEU A 94 14.09 2.33 -11.66
CA LEU A 94 14.87 1.14 -12.00
C LEU A 94 15.88 0.79 -10.89
N VAL A 95 16.65 1.77 -10.42
CA VAL A 95 17.57 1.59 -9.30
C VAL A 95 16.81 1.15 -8.05
N GLY A 96 15.64 1.73 -7.79
CA GLY A 96 14.80 1.36 -6.65
C GLY A 96 14.30 -0.07 -6.69
N ILE A 97 13.82 -0.54 -7.86
CA ILE A 97 13.39 -1.94 -8.05
C ILE A 97 14.57 -2.90 -7.85
N LEU A 98 15.74 -2.58 -8.39
CA LEU A 98 16.93 -3.43 -8.24
C LEU A 98 17.46 -3.49 -6.80
N THR A 99 17.22 -2.44 -6.01
CA THR A 99 17.76 -2.32 -4.65
C THR A 99 16.79 -2.76 -3.56
N VAL A 100 15.47 -2.75 -3.81
CA VAL A 100 14.46 -3.02 -2.76
C VAL A 100 14.60 -4.40 -2.14
N GLY A 101 14.89 -5.45 -2.92
CA GLY A 101 15.06 -6.80 -2.38
C GLY A 101 16.25 -6.91 -1.42
N ALA A 102 17.35 -6.18 -1.68
CA ALA A 102 18.48 -6.12 -0.76
C ALA A 102 18.16 -5.34 0.53
N LEU A 103 17.23 -4.37 0.46
CA LEU A 103 16.72 -3.67 1.64
C LEU A 103 15.81 -4.56 2.47
N GLU A 104 14.93 -5.34 1.84
CA GLU A 104 14.03 -6.29 2.51
C GLU A 104 14.78 -7.41 3.22
N ALA A 105 15.97 -7.80 2.73
CA ALA A 105 16.85 -8.73 3.44
C ALA A 105 17.46 -8.15 4.74
N ARG A 106 17.46 -6.83 4.90
CA ARG A 106 18.13 -6.13 6.02
C ARG A 106 17.16 -5.50 7.00
N TRP A 107 16.02 -5.02 6.55
CA TRP A 107 15.07 -4.25 7.34
C TRP A 107 13.63 -4.70 7.14
N PRO A 108 12.77 -4.56 8.17
CA PRO A 108 11.33 -4.75 8.02
C PRO A 108 10.73 -3.82 6.95
N LYS A 109 9.71 -4.30 6.25
CA LYS A 109 9.04 -3.60 5.13
C LYS A 109 8.58 -2.20 5.52
N GLU A 110 7.94 -2.08 6.67
CA GLU A 110 7.46 -0.81 7.23
C GLU A 110 8.60 0.18 7.52
N THR A 111 9.78 -0.33 7.90
CA THR A 111 10.97 0.50 8.13
C THR A 111 11.54 1.01 6.81
N ILE A 112 11.53 0.18 5.76
CA ILE A 112 11.95 0.60 4.40
C ILE A 112 11.03 1.72 3.91
N VAL A 113 9.72 1.53 4.02
CA VAL A 113 8.72 2.54 3.63
C VAL A 113 8.91 3.84 4.42
N ALA A 114 9.09 3.76 5.73
CA ALA A 114 9.36 4.93 6.58
C ALA A 114 10.61 5.70 6.15
N ARG A 115 11.71 4.99 5.87
CA ARG A 115 12.96 5.59 5.40
C ARG A 115 12.82 6.20 4.01
N ALA A 116 12.04 5.56 3.13
CA ALA A 116 11.76 6.09 1.80
C ALA A 116 10.91 7.38 1.86
N PHE A 117 9.92 7.46 2.76
CA PHE A 117 9.22 8.72 3.05
C PHE A 117 10.15 9.79 3.60
N ALA A 118 11.01 9.45 4.57
CA ALA A 118 11.97 10.39 5.13
C ALA A 118 12.96 10.91 4.07
N LEU A 119 13.54 10.02 3.26
CA LEU A 119 14.46 10.39 2.19
C LEU A 119 13.78 11.28 1.14
N GLY A 120 12.59 10.87 0.66
CA GLY A 120 11.83 11.65 -0.30
C GLY A 120 11.43 13.02 0.26
N GLY A 121 11.01 13.07 1.52
CA GLY A 121 10.67 14.30 2.21
C GLY A 121 11.85 15.26 2.38
N ILE A 122 13.02 14.75 2.80
CA ILE A 122 14.26 15.54 2.90
C ILE A 122 14.64 16.11 1.52
N VAL A 123 14.61 15.29 0.47
CA VAL A 123 14.95 15.75 -0.88
C VAL A 123 14.00 16.84 -1.35
N LEU A 124 12.69 16.68 -1.17
CA LEU A 124 11.71 17.69 -1.57
C LEU A 124 11.89 19.00 -0.78
N VAL A 125 12.07 18.94 0.55
CA VAL A 125 12.36 20.14 1.35
C VAL A 125 13.66 20.80 0.92
N ALA A 126 14.73 20.04 0.69
CA ALA A 126 16.00 20.59 0.23
C ALA A 126 15.85 21.33 -1.11
N VAL A 127 15.18 20.69 -2.08
CA VAL A 127 14.94 21.25 -3.43
C VAL A 127 14.04 22.50 -3.36
N SER A 128 13.09 22.55 -2.41
CA SER A 128 12.21 23.71 -2.23
C SER A 128 12.95 25.00 -1.90
N THR A 129 14.15 24.93 -1.31
CA THR A 129 14.95 26.11 -0.98
C THR A 129 15.76 26.63 -2.16
N HIS A 130 16.07 25.78 -3.16
CA HIS A 130 16.91 26.14 -4.29
C HIS A 130 16.49 25.40 -5.57
N ILE A 131 15.46 25.91 -6.25
CA ILE A 131 14.90 25.32 -7.48
C ILE A 131 15.75 25.72 -8.69
N THR A 132 16.60 24.80 -9.13
CA THR A 132 17.40 24.84 -10.37
C THR A 132 17.13 23.61 -11.22
N GLY A 133 17.46 23.65 -12.52
CA GLY A 133 17.29 22.48 -13.41
C GLY A 133 17.95 21.21 -12.85
N TRP A 134 19.15 21.33 -12.28
CA TRP A 134 19.88 20.20 -11.69
C TRP A 134 19.21 19.66 -10.41
N SER A 135 18.75 20.55 -9.52
CA SER A 135 18.04 20.14 -8.31
C SER A 135 16.75 19.38 -8.63
N VAL A 136 16.05 19.76 -9.71
CA VAL A 136 14.79 19.16 -10.14
C VAL A 136 15.02 17.78 -10.76
N LEU A 137 16.10 17.60 -11.53
CA LEU A 137 16.52 16.28 -12.02
C LEU A 137 16.89 15.33 -10.87
N LEU A 138 17.65 15.83 -9.89
CA LEU A 138 18.02 15.07 -8.70
C LEU A 138 16.76 14.69 -7.89
N ALA A 139 15.83 15.64 -7.72
CA ALA A 139 14.54 15.38 -7.09
C ALA A 139 13.78 14.27 -7.80
N SER A 140 13.68 14.32 -9.13
CA SER A 140 12.99 13.31 -9.92
C SER A 140 13.60 11.92 -9.74
N PHE A 141 14.93 11.81 -9.79
CA PHE A 141 15.64 10.55 -9.50
C PHE A 141 15.28 10.00 -8.11
N PHE A 142 15.36 10.80 -7.05
CA PHE A 142 15.06 10.34 -5.70
C PHE A 142 13.56 10.06 -5.48
N VAL A 143 12.66 10.80 -6.12
CA VAL A 143 11.22 10.51 -6.11
C VAL A 143 10.95 9.17 -6.77
N GLY A 144 11.59 8.86 -7.90
CA GLY A 144 11.51 7.55 -8.55
C GLY A 144 12.10 6.42 -7.70
N LEU A 145 13.27 6.65 -7.12
CA LEU A 145 13.93 5.69 -6.22
C LEU A 145 13.06 5.35 -5.02
N THR A 146 12.62 6.38 -4.31
CA THR A 146 11.78 6.20 -3.11
C THR A 146 10.40 5.66 -3.44
N PHE A 147 9.86 5.93 -4.63
CA PHE A 147 8.62 5.32 -5.10
C PHE A 147 8.70 3.80 -5.10
N ALA A 148 9.74 3.21 -5.71
CA ALA A 148 9.90 1.76 -5.72
C ALA A 148 10.09 1.19 -4.31
N TRP A 149 10.88 1.86 -3.46
CA TRP A 149 11.08 1.48 -2.06
C TRP A 149 9.81 1.58 -1.19
N LYS A 150 8.82 2.38 -1.60
CA LYS A 150 7.50 2.44 -0.95
C LYS A 150 6.54 1.42 -1.54
N LYS A 151 6.40 1.39 -2.86
CA LYS A 151 5.40 0.62 -3.59
C LYS A 151 5.54 -0.88 -3.34
N VAL A 152 6.75 -1.42 -3.53
CA VAL A 152 6.97 -2.88 -3.43
C VAL A 152 6.66 -3.39 -2.02
N PRO A 153 7.23 -2.83 -0.94
CA PRO A 153 6.93 -3.33 0.40
C PRO A 153 5.48 -3.06 0.82
N VAL A 154 4.86 -1.96 0.38
CA VAL A 154 3.44 -1.69 0.64
C VAL A 154 2.53 -2.73 -0.02
N ASP A 155 2.80 -3.10 -1.27
CA ASP A 155 2.01 -4.12 -1.97
C ASP A 155 2.09 -5.46 -1.24
N THR A 156 3.29 -5.85 -0.80
CA THR A 156 3.49 -7.06 -0.03
C THR A 156 2.81 -6.99 1.33
N LEU A 157 2.88 -5.85 2.04
CA LEU A 157 2.18 -5.65 3.31
C LEU A 157 0.64 -5.77 3.15
N VAL A 158 0.09 -5.31 2.03
CA VAL A 158 -1.35 -5.48 1.73
C VAL A 158 -1.66 -6.94 1.41
N GLN A 159 -0.80 -7.63 0.67
CA GLN A 159 -0.96 -9.08 0.38
C GLN A 159 -0.93 -9.92 1.66
N GLU A 160 0.00 -9.62 2.57
CA GLU A 160 0.16 -10.30 3.86
C GLU A 160 -0.99 -9.99 4.83
N ALA A 161 -1.66 -8.84 4.68
CA ALA A 161 -2.75 -8.43 5.55
C ALA A 161 -4.12 -8.99 5.13
N VAL A 162 -4.24 -9.63 3.95
CA VAL A 162 -5.51 -10.01 3.34
C VAL A 162 -5.50 -11.48 2.90
N PRO A 163 -6.49 -12.29 3.33
CA PRO A 163 -6.62 -13.69 2.89
C PRO A 163 -6.84 -13.84 1.37
N ASP A 164 -6.36 -14.96 0.81
CA ASP A 164 -6.28 -15.22 -0.63
C ASP A 164 -7.60 -15.01 -1.39
N GLY A 165 -8.71 -15.51 -0.87
CA GLY A 165 -10.04 -15.37 -1.47
C GLY A 165 -10.57 -13.92 -1.56
N TYR A 166 -9.88 -12.97 -0.92
CA TYR A 166 -10.25 -11.55 -0.88
C TYR A 166 -9.19 -10.62 -1.46
N ARG A 167 -7.97 -11.11 -1.74
CA ARG A 167 -6.86 -10.30 -2.27
C ARG A 167 -7.28 -9.49 -3.50
N GLY A 168 -7.90 -10.12 -4.50
CA GLY A 168 -8.30 -9.42 -5.74
C GLY A 168 -9.27 -8.25 -5.51
N ARG A 169 -10.20 -8.37 -4.55
CA ARG A 169 -11.16 -7.30 -4.22
C ARG A 169 -10.48 -6.15 -3.48
N VAL A 170 -9.58 -6.45 -2.55
CA VAL A 170 -8.82 -5.41 -1.84
C VAL A 170 -7.86 -4.70 -2.79
N PHE A 171 -7.21 -5.43 -3.70
CA PHE A 171 -6.35 -4.85 -4.72
C PHE A 171 -7.10 -3.92 -5.67
N ALA A 172 -8.34 -4.24 -6.05
CA ALA A 172 -9.15 -3.32 -6.86
C ALA A 172 -9.44 -1.99 -6.14
N VAL A 173 -9.80 -2.03 -4.85
CA VAL A 173 -10.02 -0.82 -4.03
C VAL A 173 -8.71 -0.05 -3.83
N TYR A 174 -7.63 -0.76 -3.56
CA TYR A 174 -6.27 -0.23 -3.45
C TYR A 174 -5.87 0.52 -4.73
N ASP A 175 -6.09 -0.07 -5.91
CA ASP A 175 -5.73 0.52 -7.21
C ASP A 175 -6.58 1.74 -7.54
N VAL A 176 -7.88 1.72 -7.19
CA VAL A 176 -8.74 2.90 -7.36
C VAL A 176 -8.31 4.02 -6.42
N ALA A 177 -8.03 3.73 -5.15
CA ALA A 177 -7.55 4.73 -4.21
C ALA A 177 -6.22 5.36 -4.67
N TYR A 178 -5.29 4.51 -5.12
CA TYR A 178 -4.00 4.90 -5.70
C TYR A 178 -4.19 5.91 -6.85
N ASN A 179 -5.02 5.57 -7.85
CA ASN A 179 -5.20 6.41 -9.02
C ASN A 179 -6.04 7.66 -8.73
N LEU A 180 -7.10 7.53 -7.92
CA LEU A 180 -7.97 8.63 -7.56
C LEU A 180 -7.22 9.69 -6.75
N ALA A 181 -6.36 9.28 -5.82
CA ALA A 181 -5.53 10.20 -5.05
C ALA A 181 -4.64 11.04 -5.96
N ARG A 182 -3.95 10.41 -6.92
CA ARG A 182 -3.10 11.10 -7.88
C ARG A 182 -3.87 12.10 -8.74
N VAL A 183 -5.06 11.71 -9.24
CA VAL A 183 -5.91 12.59 -10.06
C VAL A 183 -6.42 13.77 -9.23
N ALA A 184 -6.96 13.51 -8.04
CA ALA A 184 -7.45 14.55 -7.13
C ALA A 184 -6.35 15.55 -6.76
N ALA A 185 -5.13 15.06 -6.54
CA ALA A 185 -3.99 15.89 -6.24
C ALA A 185 -3.57 16.77 -7.44
N GLY A 186 -3.66 16.24 -8.66
CA GLY A 186 -3.46 17.03 -9.87
C GLY A 186 -4.46 18.17 -10.03
N PHE A 187 -5.74 17.95 -9.69
CA PHE A 187 -6.74 19.02 -9.66
C PHE A 187 -6.46 20.05 -8.56
N LEU A 188 -6.06 19.61 -7.36
CA LEU A 188 -5.73 20.51 -6.26
C LEU A 188 -4.48 21.35 -6.54
N ALA A 189 -3.53 20.82 -7.32
CA ALA A 189 -2.33 21.56 -7.70
C ALA A 189 -2.65 22.85 -8.48
N ILE A 190 -3.72 22.87 -9.30
CA ILE A 190 -4.11 24.00 -10.14
C ILE A 190 -4.33 25.30 -9.33
N PRO A 191 -5.18 25.32 -8.28
CA PRO A 191 -5.33 26.50 -7.43
C PRO A 191 -4.18 26.68 -6.42
N LEU A 192 -3.50 25.60 -6.02
CA LEU A 192 -2.45 25.66 -5.01
C LEU A 192 -1.19 26.38 -5.51
N LEU A 193 -0.76 26.08 -6.74
CA LEU A 193 0.41 26.67 -7.39
C LEU A 193 0.38 28.21 -7.42
N PRO A 194 -0.68 28.88 -7.93
CA PRO A 194 -0.75 30.34 -7.94
C PRO A 194 -0.95 30.95 -6.55
N ALA A 195 -1.51 30.21 -5.59
CA ALA A 195 -1.80 30.74 -4.26
C ALA A 195 -0.57 30.83 -3.35
N ILE A 196 0.29 29.79 -3.36
CA ILE A 196 1.45 29.70 -2.45
C ILE A 196 2.80 29.58 -3.17
N GLY A 197 2.80 29.35 -4.48
CA GLY A 197 4.01 29.18 -5.28
C GLY A 197 4.60 27.77 -5.25
N GLU A 198 5.50 27.52 -6.19
CA GLU A 198 6.14 26.21 -6.40
C GLU A 198 6.98 25.75 -5.20
N ALA A 199 7.79 26.64 -4.63
CA ALA A 199 8.70 26.32 -3.53
C ALA A 199 7.93 25.85 -2.29
N TRP A 200 6.91 26.62 -1.87
CA TRP A 200 6.07 26.25 -0.73
C TRP A 200 5.27 24.97 -1.00
N THR A 201 4.76 24.79 -2.22
CA THR A 201 4.05 23.57 -2.59
C THR A 201 4.94 22.33 -2.42
N VAL A 202 6.17 22.36 -2.95
CA VAL A 202 7.14 21.27 -2.81
C VAL A 202 7.56 21.06 -1.35
N ALA A 203 7.78 22.15 -0.61
CA ALA A 203 8.14 22.10 0.81
C ALA A 203 7.04 21.41 1.65
N LEU A 204 5.77 21.77 1.44
CA LEU A 204 4.64 21.18 2.17
C LEU A 204 4.49 19.69 1.92
N ILE A 205 4.70 19.23 0.68
CA ILE A 205 4.69 17.79 0.37
C ILE A 205 5.85 17.10 1.08
N GLY A 206 7.05 17.68 1.02
CA GLY A 206 8.22 17.14 1.69
C GLY A 206 8.04 17.04 3.21
N LEU A 207 7.50 18.09 3.83
CA LEU A 207 7.14 18.10 5.25
C LEU A 207 6.06 17.05 5.57
N GLY A 208 5.03 16.91 4.74
CA GLY A 208 4.00 15.89 4.90
C GLY A 208 4.60 14.47 4.89
N PHE A 209 5.55 14.20 3.99
CA PHE A 209 6.27 12.93 3.95
C PHE A 209 7.13 12.71 5.19
N LEU A 210 7.81 13.74 5.70
CA LEU A 210 8.61 13.64 6.93
C LEU A 210 7.75 13.36 8.16
N LEU A 211 6.61 14.06 8.28
CA LEU A 211 5.66 13.87 9.37
C LEU A 211 5.01 12.47 9.32
N TYR A 212 4.77 11.95 8.12
CA TYR A 212 4.17 10.63 7.92
C TYR A 212 5.17 9.47 8.06
N ALA A 213 6.46 9.69 7.80
CA ALA A 213 7.49 8.64 7.83
C ALA A 213 7.40 7.70 9.04
N PRO A 214 7.23 8.17 10.29
CA PRO A 214 7.19 7.29 11.43
C PRO A 214 5.77 6.80 11.80
N VAL A 215 4.74 7.09 11.00
CA VAL A 215 3.35 6.69 11.24
C VAL A 215 3.14 5.22 10.93
N LEU A 216 3.54 4.75 9.75
CA LEU A 216 3.29 3.36 9.33
C LEU A 216 3.90 2.32 10.29
N PRO A 217 5.19 2.41 10.69
CA PRO A 217 5.75 1.47 11.67
C PRO A 217 5.01 1.48 13.01
N ARG A 218 4.54 2.64 13.47
CA ARG A 218 3.79 2.75 14.73
C ARG A 218 2.39 2.15 14.64
N LEU A 219 1.73 2.30 13.49
CA LEU A 219 0.43 1.67 13.26
C LEU A 219 0.56 0.15 13.24
N LEU A 220 1.56 -0.38 12.54
CA LEU A 220 1.77 -1.82 12.44
C LEU A 220 2.29 -2.43 13.74
N ALA A 221 3.13 -1.73 14.51
CA ALA A 221 3.57 -2.17 15.84
C ALA A 221 2.40 -2.26 16.86
N ARG A 222 1.32 -1.50 16.66
CA ARG A 222 0.15 -1.48 17.54
C ARG A 222 -0.95 -2.47 17.13
N ALA A 223 -0.94 -2.99 15.92
CA ALA A 223 -1.97 -3.91 15.45
C ALA A 223 -1.72 -5.33 15.99
N PRO A 224 -2.67 -5.98 16.67
CA PRO A 224 -2.51 -7.38 17.14
C PRO A 224 -2.53 -8.34 15.95
N GLU A 225 -1.45 -9.11 15.75
CA GLU A 225 -1.14 -9.92 14.55
C GLU A 225 -2.32 -10.75 14.04
N ILE A 226 -2.95 -11.48 14.95
CA ILE A 226 -4.21 -12.22 14.77
C ILE A 226 -5.03 -12.12 16.07
N ALA A 227 -6.36 -12.24 16.00
CA ALA A 227 -7.18 -12.47 17.19
C ALA A 227 -7.95 -13.80 17.05
N LEU A 228 -7.86 -14.67 18.05
CA LEU A 228 -8.68 -15.88 18.12
C LEU A 228 -9.95 -15.59 18.93
N ARG A 229 -11.10 -16.01 18.40
CA ARG A 229 -12.38 -16.04 19.12
C ARG A 229 -12.58 -17.43 19.72
N PHE A 230 -12.70 -17.48 21.04
CA PHE A 230 -12.98 -18.70 21.79
C PHE A 230 -14.47 -18.77 22.09
N SER A 231 -15.02 -19.98 22.24
CA SER A 231 -16.43 -20.17 22.59
C SER A 231 -16.70 -19.63 24.00
N GLU A 232 -17.64 -18.68 24.16
CA GLU A 232 -18.08 -18.22 25.48
C GLU A 232 -18.78 -19.37 26.22
N GLY A 233 -18.29 -19.76 27.41
CA GLY A 233 -19.10 -20.49 28.38
C GLY A 233 -18.51 -21.69 29.14
N ALA A 234 -17.28 -22.14 28.90
CA ALA A 234 -16.73 -23.27 29.70
C ALA A 234 -15.25 -23.08 30.05
N ARG A 235 -14.98 -22.96 31.35
CA ARG A 235 -13.64 -23.01 31.93
C ARG A 235 -12.99 -24.37 31.63
N ALA A 236 -11.71 -24.33 31.24
CA ALA A 236 -10.71 -25.41 31.12
C ALA A 236 -10.34 -25.93 29.71
N GLU A 237 -11.17 -25.75 28.66
CA GLU A 237 -10.84 -26.19 27.29
C GLU A 237 -11.23 -25.12 26.24
N GLU A 238 -10.60 -23.94 26.32
CA GLU A 238 -10.80 -22.87 25.33
C GLU A 238 -10.16 -23.24 23.99
N VAL A 239 -10.92 -23.94 23.14
CA VAL A 239 -10.59 -24.15 21.72
C VAL A 239 -11.07 -22.96 20.87
N PRO A 240 -10.22 -22.42 19.98
CA PRO A 240 -10.62 -21.32 19.11
C PRO A 240 -11.66 -21.79 18.08
N ARG A 241 -12.72 -21.01 17.93
CA ARG A 241 -13.81 -21.25 16.96
C ARG A 241 -13.62 -20.46 15.67
N ALA A 242 -13.03 -19.28 15.78
CA ALA A 242 -12.76 -18.42 14.64
C ALA A 242 -11.43 -17.68 14.80
N ILE A 243 -10.79 -17.45 13.66
CA ILE A 243 -9.65 -16.56 13.52
C ILE A 243 -10.14 -15.25 12.93
N VAL A 244 -9.78 -14.14 13.56
CA VAL A 244 -9.98 -12.80 13.03
C VAL A 244 -8.65 -12.35 12.47
N TRP A 245 -8.52 -12.45 11.16
CA TRP A 245 -7.34 -12.05 10.40
C TRP A 245 -7.76 -11.07 9.32
N GLY A 246 -7.04 -9.95 9.20
CA GLY A 246 -7.38 -8.93 8.22
C GLY A 246 -8.78 -8.34 8.38
N GLY A 247 -9.37 -8.34 9.59
CA GLY A 247 -10.74 -7.83 9.79
C GLY A 247 -11.88 -8.76 9.37
N VAL A 248 -11.53 -9.95 8.88
CA VAL A 248 -12.46 -11.00 8.50
C VAL A 248 -12.45 -12.04 9.61
N GLU A 249 -13.64 -12.38 10.11
CA GLU A 249 -13.81 -13.52 11.00
C GLU A 249 -14.06 -14.75 10.14
N GLU A 250 -13.14 -15.70 10.22
CA GLU A 250 -13.23 -16.98 9.52
C GLU A 250 -13.29 -18.11 10.53
N ARG A 251 -14.21 -19.06 10.33
CA ARG A 251 -14.32 -20.21 11.23
C ARG A 251 -13.13 -21.12 11.02
N VAL A 252 -12.62 -21.64 12.13
CA VAL A 252 -11.49 -22.55 12.11
C VAL A 252 -11.87 -23.87 12.77
N ARG A 253 -11.29 -24.94 12.25
CA ARG A 253 -11.24 -26.23 12.94
C ARG A 253 -9.86 -26.39 13.56
N VAL A 254 -9.80 -26.69 14.84
CA VAL A 254 -8.54 -26.99 15.51
C VAL A 254 -8.08 -28.38 15.10
N GLU A 255 -6.96 -28.46 14.41
CA GLU A 255 -6.33 -29.75 14.06
C GLU A 255 -5.42 -30.23 15.17
N ARG A 256 -4.69 -29.30 15.79
CA ARG A 256 -3.72 -29.61 16.85
C ARG A 256 -3.53 -28.44 17.79
N GLU A 257 -3.40 -28.74 19.07
CA GLU A 257 -2.94 -27.83 20.10
C GLU A 257 -1.64 -28.37 20.70
N TRP A 258 -0.68 -27.50 20.96
CA TRP A 258 0.51 -27.85 21.73
C TRP A 258 1.08 -26.64 22.48
N LEU A 259 1.89 -26.93 23.50
CA LEU A 259 2.74 -25.95 24.16
C LEU A 259 4.16 -26.15 23.65
N GLU A 260 4.81 -25.08 23.19
CA GLU A 260 6.23 -25.10 22.86
C GLU A 260 7.02 -24.17 23.77
N GLU A 261 8.26 -24.53 24.03
CA GLU A 261 9.22 -23.66 24.70
C GLU A 261 10.28 -23.27 23.67
N ARG A 262 10.27 -21.99 23.28
CA ARG A 262 11.14 -21.45 22.23
C ARG A 262 11.86 -20.23 22.79
N ASP A 263 13.19 -20.25 22.69
CA ASP A 263 14.06 -19.20 23.21
C ASP A 263 13.85 -18.91 24.72
N GLY A 264 13.50 -19.94 25.51
CA GLY A 264 13.21 -19.82 26.95
C GLY A 264 11.84 -19.23 27.28
N GLU A 265 10.97 -19.05 26.29
CA GLU A 265 9.59 -18.57 26.48
C GLU A 265 8.57 -19.69 26.19
N ARG A 266 7.65 -19.92 27.13
CA ARG A 266 6.50 -20.80 26.92
C ARG A 266 5.47 -20.14 26.00
N ARG A 267 5.11 -20.84 24.93
CA ARG A 267 4.12 -20.43 23.94
C ARG A 267 3.04 -21.49 23.80
N ARG A 268 1.80 -21.05 23.69
CA ARG A 268 0.65 -21.89 23.33
C ARG A 268 0.41 -21.74 21.84
N ALA A 269 0.38 -22.85 21.11
CA ALA A 269 0.27 -22.88 19.66
C ALA A 269 -0.91 -23.75 19.20
N PHE A 270 -1.54 -23.32 18.12
CA PHE A 270 -2.62 -24.03 17.44
C PHE A 270 -2.30 -24.20 15.96
N ARG A 271 -2.69 -25.36 15.43
CA ARG A 271 -2.85 -25.59 13.99
C ARG A 271 -4.33 -25.57 13.69
N LEU A 272 -4.74 -24.68 12.79
CA LEU A 272 -6.11 -24.38 12.46
C LEU A 272 -6.32 -24.60 10.98
N SER A 273 -7.35 -25.36 10.59
CA SER A 273 -7.82 -25.40 9.20
C SER A 273 -8.96 -24.41 8.98
N LEU A 274 -8.84 -23.64 7.90
CA LEU A 274 -9.78 -22.63 7.42
C LEU A 274 -10.86 -23.29 6.54
N GLU A 275 -11.93 -22.55 6.22
CA GLU A 275 -13.04 -23.10 5.39
C GLU A 275 -12.61 -23.34 3.94
N ASP A 276 -11.61 -22.60 3.46
CA ASP A 276 -11.04 -22.75 2.13
C ASP A 276 -10.03 -23.91 2.00
N GLY A 277 -9.78 -24.63 3.10
CA GLY A 277 -8.83 -25.77 3.16
C GLY A 277 -7.40 -25.37 3.54
N THR A 278 -7.10 -24.08 3.65
CA THR A 278 -5.79 -23.58 4.07
C THR A 278 -5.54 -23.90 5.54
N THR A 279 -4.31 -24.30 5.89
CA THR A 279 -3.95 -24.61 7.27
C THR A 279 -3.01 -23.56 7.83
N VAL A 280 -3.39 -22.89 8.91
CA VAL A 280 -2.58 -21.86 9.57
C VAL A 280 -2.07 -22.31 10.93
N GLN A 281 -0.84 -21.94 11.26
CA GLN A 281 -0.25 -22.12 12.58
C GLN A 281 -0.18 -20.77 13.28
N VAL A 282 -0.73 -20.71 14.49
CA VAL A 282 -0.75 -19.51 15.31
C VAL A 282 -0.21 -19.81 16.70
N SER A 283 0.56 -18.89 17.26
CA SER A 283 1.05 -19.01 18.65
C SER A 283 0.89 -17.72 19.41
N ARG A 284 0.79 -17.83 20.74
CA ARG A 284 0.91 -16.71 21.68
C ARG A 284 1.90 -17.07 22.78
N ARG A 285 2.58 -16.05 23.30
CA ARG A 285 3.34 -16.18 24.54
C ARG A 285 2.38 -16.25 25.73
N GLU A 286 2.63 -17.15 26.67
CA GLU A 286 1.87 -17.20 27.92
C GLU A 286 2.43 -16.21 28.96
N PRO A 287 1.58 -15.62 29.83
CA PRO A 287 0.13 -15.82 29.91
C PRO A 287 -0.69 -14.91 28.96
N ASP A 288 -0.21 -13.71 28.61
CA ASP A 288 -1.03 -12.65 27.96
C ASP A 288 -0.40 -12.05 26.68
N GLY A 289 0.37 -12.82 25.91
CA GLY A 289 0.90 -12.36 24.63
C GLY A 289 -0.16 -12.27 23.51
N PRO A 290 0.02 -11.38 22.52
CA PRO A 290 -0.84 -11.38 21.34
C PRO A 290 -0.64 -12.65 20.51
N TRP A 291 -1.71 -13.14 19.87
CA TRP A 291 -1.63 -14.22 18.90
C TRP A 291 -0.92 -13.76 17.63
N ARG A 292 0.00 -14.59 17.13
CA ARG A 292 0.82 -14.35 15.93
C ARG A 292 0.67 -15.48 14.92
N LEU A 293 0.82 -15.16 13.63
CA LEU A 293 0.86 -16.17 12.57
C LEU A 293 2.29 -16.69 12.46
N ASP A 294 2.49 -17.97 12.71
CA ASP A 294 3.82 -18.58 12.55
C ASP A 294 4.05 -19.10 11.14
N ARG A 295 3.01 -19.68 10.51
CA ARG A 295 3.09 -20.26 9.17
C ARG A 295 1.71 -20.47 8.55
N GLU A 296 1.62 -20.23 7.25
CA GLU A 296 0.51 -20.68 6.39
C GLU A 296 1.00 -21.92 5.62
N ILE A 297 0.28 -23.02 5.73
CA ILE A 297 0.54 -24.30 5.07
C ILE A 297 -0.58 -24.48 4.04
N GLY A 298 -0.24 -24.19 2.78
CA GLY A 298 -1.05 -24.47 1.60
C GLY A 298 -0.68 -25.80 0.97
#